data_AF-A0A421JLW5-F1
#
_entry.id   AF-A0A421JLW5-F1
#
_cell.length_a   1.000
_cell.length_b   1.000
_cell.length_c   1.000
_cell.angle_alpha   90.00
_cell.angle_beta   90.00
_cell.angle_gamma   90.00
#
_symmetry.space_group_name_H-M   'P 1'
#
loop_
_entity.id
_entity.type
_entity.pdbx_description
1 polymer ?
#
loop_
_entity_poly.entity_id
_entity_poly.type
_entity_poly.pdbx_seq_one_letter_code
_entity_poly.pdbx_strand_id
1 'polypeptide(L)'
;MSDLKDFLNKKVHVITSDARFFEGVLQGYDKTTNIILENCIERILSSEEEDEENQEIPLGLYIIRGGEVVCVGEIDPTIYSTIDWQTLKSSPLKTTKNPL
;
A
#
# COMPACT_ATOMS: atom_id res chain seq x y z
N MET A 1 2.86 -22.20 -7.30
CA MET A 1 2.16 -21.79 -6.08
C MET A 1 2.64 -20.38 -5.80
N SER A 2 1.82 -19.36 -6.06
CA SER A 2 2.19 -17.97 -5.77
C SER A 2 1.81 -17.74 -4.31
N ASP A 3 2.79 -17.38 -3.49
CA ASP A 3 2.62 -17.25 -2.05
C ASP A 3 3.26 -15.93 -1.59
N LEU A 4 2.71 -15.32 -0.54
CA LEU A 4 3.24 -14.08 0.05
C LEU A 4 4.48 -14.32 0.93
N LYS A 5 4.89 -15.59 1.05
CA LYS A 5 6.03 -16.03 1.85
C LYS A 5 7.30 -15.23 1.58
N ASP A 6 7.57 -14.94 0.31
CA ASP A 6 8.80 -14.25 -0.10
C ASP A 6 8.82 -12.77 0.31
N PHE A 7 7.68 -12.22 0.72
CA PHE A 7 7.53 -10.84 1.20
C PHE A 7 7.52 -10.73 2.73
N LEU A 8 7.55 -11.85 3.46
CA LEU A 8 7.58 -11.82 4.93
C LEU A 8 8.80 -11.06 5.45
N ASN A 9 8.57 -10.20 6.45
CA ASN A 9 9.54 -9.29 7.06
C ASN A 9 10.15 -8.27 6.09
N LYS A 10 9.56 -8.10 4.90
CA LYS A 10 9.96 -7.09 3.94
C LYS A 10 8.95 -5.94 3.94
N LYS A 11 9.45 -4.77 3.54
CA LYS A 11 8.62 -3.60 3.32
C LYS A 11 7.83 -3.80 2.02
N VAL A 12 6.52 -3.58 2.09
CA VAL A 12 5.59 -3.79 0.98
C VAL A 12 4.68 -2.60 0.79
N HIS A 13 4.30 -2.38 -0.45
CA HIS A 13 3.16 -1.56 -0.85
C HIS A 13 1.92 -2.43 -0.97
N VAL A 14 0.79 -1.95 -0.49
CA VAL A 14 -0.50 -2.66 -0.58
C VAL A 14 -1.56 -1.72 -1.14
N ILE A 15 -2.27 -2.17 -2.18
CA ILE A 15 -3.45 -1.48 -2.71
C ILE A 15 -4.68 -2.28 -2.33
N THR A 16 -5.73 -1.55 -1.96
CA THR A 16 -7.02 -2.10 -1.53
C THR A 16 -8.14 -1.84 -2.52
N SER A 17 -9.24 -2.58 -2.37
CA SER A 17 -10.35 -2.59 -3.32
C SER A 17 -11.09 -1.25 -3.44
N ASP A 18 -11.05 -0.46 -2.37
CA ASP A 18 -11.55 0.90 -2.22
C ASP A 18 -10.51 1.98 -2.56
N ALA A 19 -9.43 1.59 -3.26
CA ALA A 19 -8.41 2.47 -3.82
C ALA A 19 -7.48 3.14 -2.80
N ARG A 20 -7.31 2.56 -1.60
CA ARG A 20 -6.36 3.08 -0.61
C ARG A 20 -4.98 2.46 -0.79
N PHE A 21 -3.96 3.25 -0.48
CA PHE A 21 -2.56 2.91 -0.64
C PHE A 21 -1.87 2.84 0.73
N PHE A 22 -1.39 1.65 1.07
CA PHE A 22 -0.67 1.40 2.31
C PHE A 22 0.78 1.00 2.05
N GLU A 23 1.59 1.27 3.06
CA GLU A 23 2.99 0.87 3.12
C GLU A 23 3.27 0.34 4.53
N GLY A 24 3.98 -0.78 4.64
CA GLY A 24 4.34 -1.37 5.93
C GLY A 24 5.23 -2.60 5.77
N VAL A 25 5.61 -3.22 6.89
CA VAL A 25 6.35 -4.49 6.89
C VAL A 25 5.37 -5.65 7.01
N LEU A 26 5.39 -6.59 6.06
CA LEU A 26 4.51 -7.75 6.10
C LEU A 26 4.96 -8.73 7.20
N GLN A 27 4.23 -8.80 8.30
CA GLN A 27 4.54 -9.67 9.44
C GLN A 27 3.85 -11.03 9.37
N GLY A 28 2.72 -11.10 8.66
CA GLY A 28 1.97 -12.34 8.57
C GLY A 28 0.92 -12.29 7.49
N TYR A 29 0.56 -13.46 7.00
CA TYR A 29 -0.55 -13.66 6.08
C TYR A 29 -1.20 -15.02 6.32
N ASP A 30 -2.42 -15.21 5.80
CA ASP A 30 -3.09 -16.50 5.80
C ASP A 30 -3.55 -16.94 4.40
N LYS A 31 -4.20 -18.10 4.32
CA LYS A 31 -4.68 -18.68 3.04
C LYS A 31 -5.77 -17.86 2.34
N THR A 32 -6.35 -16.88 3.02
CA THR A 32 -7.36 -15.97 2.47
C THR A 32 -6.81 -14.58 2.19
N THR A 33 -5.47 -14.41 2.28
CA THR A 33 -4.78 -13.14 2.07
C THR A 33 -5.11 -12.09 3.12
N ASN A 34 -5.62 -12.48 4.31
CA ASN A 34 -5.58 -11.54 5.42
C ASN A 34 -4.11 -11.26 5.72
N ILE A 35 -3.73 -10.00 5.85
CA ILE A 35 -2.33 -9.60 6.07
C ILE A 35 -2.19 -8.73 7.31
N ILE A 36 -1.03 -8.85 7.96
CA ILE A 36 -0.63 -8.04 9.10
C ILE A 36 0.54 -7.18 8.66
N LEU A 37 0.38 -5.86 8.76
CA LEU A 37 1.41 -4.87 8.47
C LEU A 37 1.88 -4.22 9.77
N GLU A 38 3.17 -4.27 10.04
CA GLU A 38 3.82 -3.49 11.09
C GLU A 38 4.32 -2.15 10.52
N ASN A 39 4.35 -1.11 11.37
CA ASN A 39 4.74 0.24 11.00
C ASN A 39 3.98 0.74 9.74
N CYS A 40 2.70 0.36 9.68
CA CYS A 40 1.83 0.69 8.58
C CYS A 40 1.56 2.19 8.54
N ILE A 41 1.68 2.76 7.36
CA ILE A 41 1.18 4.10 7.03
C ILE A 41 0.17 3.96 5.89
N GLU A 42 -0.85 4.80 5.90
CA GLU A 42 -1.64 5.09 4.72
C GLU A 42 -1.04 6.30 4.03
N ARG A 43 -0.79 6.19 2.72
CA ARG A 43 -0.23 7.26 1.90
C ARG A 43 -1.31 7.81 0.98
N ILE A 44 -1.59 9.10 1.10
CA ILE A 44 -2.53 9.82 0.25
C ILE A 44 -1.71 10.72 -0.66
N LEU A 45 -1.72 10.39 -1.96
CA LEU A 45 -1.04 11.16 -2.98
C LEU A 45 -1.97 12.25 -3.50
N SER A 46 -1.47 13.48 -3.53
CA SER A 46 -2.13 14.64 -4.14
C SER A 46 -2.13 14.54 -5.66
N SER A 47 -3.18 15.08 -6.28
CA SER A 47 -3.29 15.13 -7.73
C SER A 47 -2.39 16.21 -8.34
N GLU A 48 -2.08 16.11 -9.63
CA GLU A 48 -1.33 17.16 -10.35
C GLU A 48 -2.08 18.51 -10.39
N GLU A 49 -3.40 18.49 -10.17
CA GLU A 49 -4.25 19.68 -10.14
C GLU A 49 -4.26 20.34 -8.74
N GLU A 50 -3.75 19.66 -7.72
CA GLU A 50 -3.70 20.11 -6.33
C GLU A 50 -2.28 20.56 -5.95
N ASP A 51 -2.16 21.79 -5.44
CA ASP A 51 -0.90 22.34 -4.93
C ASP A 51 -0.55 21.86 -3.50
N GLU A 52 -1.25 20.84 -2.98
CA GLU A 52 -1.04 20.30 -1.63
C GLU A 52 0.08 19.23 -1.59
N GLU A 53 0.73 19.07 -0.44
CA GLU A 53 1.69 17.99 -0.21
C GLU A 53 0.99 16.65 0.05
N ASN A 54 1.71 15.55 -0.19
CA ASN A 54 1.20 14.22 0.12
C ASN A 54 1.08 14.01 1.63
N GLN A 55 0.07 13.23 2.03
CA GLN A 55 -0.19 12.96 3.44
C GLN A 55 0.19 11.52 3.79
N GLU A 56 0.78 11.34 4.97
CA GLU A 56 1.06 10.04 5.57
C GLU A 56 0.31 9.93 6.90
N ILE A 57 -0.58 8.94 7.01
CA ILE A 57 -1.34 8.68 8.23
C ILE A 57 -0.74 7.45 8.91
N PRO A 58 -0.08 7.58 10.09
CA PRO A 58 0.49 6.45 10.80
C PRO A 58 -0.60 5.60 11.45
N LEU A 59 -0.60 4.31 11.13
CA LEU A 59 -1.53 3.31 11.67
C LEU A 59 -0.86 2.33 12.64
N GLY A 60 0.46 2.17 12.56
CA GLY A 60 1.21 1.27 13.43
C GLY A 60 1.01 -0.19 13.04
N LEU A 61 0.45 -1.02 13.93
CA LEU A 61 0.10 -2.40 13.60
C LEU A 61 -1.28 -2.43 12.96
N TYR A 62 -1.38 -2.84 11.70
CA TYR A 62 -2.61 -2.80 10.92
C TYR A 62 -2.93 -4.15 10.28
N ILE A 63 -4.19 -4.57 10.35
CA ILE A 63 -4.66 -5.84 9.78
C ILE A 63 -5.61 -5.51 8.63
N ILE A 64 -5.31 -6.02 7.44
CA ILE A 64 -6.15 -5.88 6.25
C ILE A 64 -6.82 -7.21 5.96
N ARG A 65 -8.15 -7.18 5.80
CA ARG A 65 -8.94 -8.35 5.42
C ARG A 65 -8.64 -8.70 3.97
N GLY A 66 -8.37 -9.97 3.69
CA GLY A 66 -7.86 -10.40 2.39
C GLY A 66 -8.81 -10.20 1.20
N GLY A 67 -10.12 -10.12 1.44
CA GLY A 67 -11.08 -9.75 0.40
C GLY A 67 -10.92 -8.30 -0.11
N GLU A 68 -10.25 -7.44 0.65
CA GLU A 68 -9.96 -6.06 0.27
C GLU A 68 -8.60 -5.92 -0.42
N VAL A 69 -7.70 -6.91 -0.33
CA VAL A 69 -6.35 -6.82 -0.88
C VAL A 69 -6.39 -7.02 -2.40
N VAL A 70 -5.92 -6.01 -3.15
CA VAL A 70 -5.83 -6.06 -4.62
C VAL A 70 -4.44 -6.47 -5.06
N CYS A 71 -3.41 -5.84 -4.51
CA CYS A 71 -2.02 -6.21 -4.78
C CYS A 71 -1.13 -5.96 -3.58
N VAL A 72 -0.04 -6.74 -3.52
CA VAL A 72 1.07 -6.58 -2.58
C VAL A 72 2.35 -6.56 -3.40
N GLY A 73 3.12 -5.48 -3.31
CA GLY A 73 4.39 -5.32 -4.02
C GLY A 73 5.55 -5.12 -3.06
N GLU A 74 6.60 -5.92 -3.17
CA GLU A 74 7.85 -5.71 -2.44
C GLU A 74 8.49 -4.37 -2.84
N ILE A 75 8.97 -3.64 -1.84
CA ILE A 75 9.66 -2.36 -2.05
C ILE A 75 11.15 -2.63 -2.20
N ASP A 76 11.72 -2.21 -3.33
CA ASP A 76 13.17 -2.14 -3.49
C ASP A 76 13.71 -0.91 -2.74
N PRO A 77 14.56 -1.09 -1.70
CA PRO A 77 15.08 0.04 -0.92
C PRO A 77 15.90 1.04 -1.74
N THR A 78 16.59 0.56 -2.79
CA THR A 78 17.42 1.41 -3.63
C THR A 78 16.57 2.38 -4.42
N ILE A 79 15.53 1.88 -5.10
CA ILE A 79 14.58 2.70 -5.85
C ILE A 79 13.76 3.58 -4.90
N TYR A 80 13.29 3.02 -3.78
CA TYR A 80 12.45 3.75 -2.83
C TYR A 80 13.12 5.03 -2.31
N SER A 81 14.42 4.99 -2.04
CA SER A 81 15.18 6.14 -1.56
C SER A 81 15.41 7.25 -2.61
N THR A 82 15.22 6.93 -3.90
CA THR A 82 15.38 7.91 -4.99
C THR A 82 14.13 8.75 -5.25
N ILE A 83 12.99 8.34 -4.68
CA ILE A 83 11.68 8.98 -4.90
C ILE A 83 11.40 9.93 -3.75
N ASP A 84 11.05 11.18 -4.08
CA ASP A 84 10.51 12.12 -3.11
C ASP A 84 9.00 11.91 -2.96
N TRP A 85 8.64 11.17 -1.92
CA TRP A 85 7.25 10.80 -1.64
C TRP A 85 6.39 11.95 -1.09
N GLN A 86 6.98 13.09 -0.69
CA GLN A 86 6.20 14.26 -0.26
C GLN A 86 5.68 15.06 -1.45
N THR A 87 6.47 15.12 -2.52
CA THR A 87 6.18 15.94 -3.71
C THR A 87 5.68 15.14 -4.91
N LEU A 88 5.78 13.79 -4.88
CA LEU A 88 5.29 12.91 -5.94
C LEU A 88 3.80 13.14 -6.24
N LYS A 89 3.47 13.55 -7.46
CA LYS A 89 2.08 13.71 -7.90
C LYS A 89 1.57 12.45 -8.61
N SER A 90 0.30 12.13 -8.40
CA SER A 90 -0.35 11.00 -9.05
C SER A 90 -1.82 11.27 -9.30
N SER A 91 -2.36 10.74 -10.39
CA SER A 91 -3.81 10.64 -10.54
C SER A 91 -4.40 9.75 -9.43
N PRO A 92 -5.62 10.04 -8.92
CA PRO A 92 -6.29 9.21 -7.93
C PRO A 92 -6.47 7.77 -8.41
N LEU A 93 -6.24 6.81 -7.50
CA LEU A 93 -6.50 5.40 -7.76
C LEU A 93 -8.01 5.16 -7.94
N LYS A 94 -8.36 4.27 -8.87
CA LYS A 94 -9.75 3.83 -9.07
C LYS A 94 -10.05 2.64 -8.19
N THR A 95 -11.29 2.56 -7.69
CA THR A 95 -11.78 1.36 -7.01
C THR A 95 -11.87 0.19 -8.00
N THR A 96 -11.97 -1.03 -7.48
CA THR A 96 -12.16 -2.24 -8.30
C THR A 96 -13.55 -2.35 -8.92
N LYS A 97 -14.51 -1.52 -8.48
CA LYS A 97 -15.87 -1.52 -9.01
C LYS A 97 -15.89 -0.81 -10.37
N ASN A 98 -16.36 -1.54 -11.39
CA ASN A 98 -16.67 -0.99 -12.71
C ASN A 98 -18.19 -0.86 -12.84
N PRO A 99 -18.79 0.29 -12.49
CA PRO A 99 -20.20 0.51 -12.76
C PRO A 99 -20.44 0.51 -14.27
N LEU A 100 -21.54 -0.13 -14.70
CA LEU A 100 -22.01 -0.16 -16.08
C LEU A 100 -22.57 1.19 -16.51
#